data_AF-T2BMI5-F1
#
_entry.id   AF-T2BMI5-F1
#
_cell.length_a   1.000
_cell.length_b   1.000
_cell.length_c   1.000
_cell.angle_alpha   90.00
_cell.angle_beta   90.00
_cell.angle_gamma   90.00
#
_symmetry.space_group_name_H-M   'P 1'
#
loop_
_entity.id
_entity.type
_entity.pdbx_description
1 polymer ?
#
loop_
_entity_poly.entity_id
_entity_poly.type
_entity_poly.pdbx_seq_one_letter_code
_entity_poly.pdbx_strand_id
1 'polypeptide(L)'
;MTFFDSIASKFGYESLPGDIATKSFYDLKAKLPGSKGDLDFSTLKGKVVLIVNTASKCGFTPQYNGLEELHKTYGDKGLVVLGFPSNEFGGQEPGSDDDIAQFCTLNHGVTFPLMKKSEVNGKNMNEVFAWLKSQKGENVGGLAGTTAIKWYVLLFVSSNI
;
A
#
# COMPACT_ATOMS: atom_id res chain seq x y z
N MET A 1 -19.99 -7.47 -17.31
CA MET A 1 -18.92 -8.27 -16.69
C MET A 1 -18.97 -9.63 -17.35
N THR A 2 -17.89 -10.05 -18.01
CA THR A 2 -17.90 -11.28 -18.81
C THR A 2 -17.83 -12.51 -17.90
N PHE A 3 -18.27 -13.67 -18.40
CA PHE A 3 -18.18 -14.95 -17.68
C PHE A 3 -16.73 -15.26 -17.24
N PHE A 4 -15.75 -14.92 -18.08
CA PHE A 4 -14.34 -15.04 -17.77
C PHE A 4 -13.90 -14.12 -16.63
N ASP A 5 -14.36 -12.86 -16.59
CA ASP A 5 -14.07 -11.93 -15.48
C ASP A 5 -14.61 -12.48 -14.15
N SER A 6 -15.79 -13.13 -14.17
CA SER A 6 -16.38 -13.72 -12.98
C SER A 6 -15.62 -14.95 -12.47
N ILE A 7 -15.02 -15.74 -13.38
CA ILE A 7 -14.22 -16.91 -13.02
C ILE A 7 -12.84 -16.45 -12.52
N ALA A 8 -12.18 -15.55 -13.24
CA ALA A 8 -10.90 -14.96 -12.86
C ALA A 8 -10.97 -14.34 -11.46
N SER A 9 -12.01 -13.56 -11.18
CA SER A 9 -12.25 -12.98 -9.86
C SER A 9 -12.42 -14.03 -8.75
N LYS A 10 -13.11 -15.15 -9.02
CA LYS A 10 -13.25 -16.25 -8.05
C LYS A 10 -11.92 -16.96 -7.73
N PHE A 11 -10.98 -16.94 -8.68
CA PHE A 11 -9.62 -17.48 -8.50
C PHE A 11 -8.61 -16.41 -8.04
N GLY A 12 -9.06 -15.19 -7.72
CA GLY A 12 -8.19 -14.12 -7.19
C GLY A 12 -7.36 -13.40 -8.26
N TYR A 13 -7.74 -13.51 -9.52
CA TYR A 13 -7.20 -12.73 -10.64
C TYR A 13 -8.02 -11.46 -10.82
N GLU A 14 -7.37 -10.31 -10.68
CA GLU A 14 -8.00 -9.00 -10.80
C GLU A 14 -7.63 -8.35 -12.13
N SER A 15 -8.60 -7.68 -12.76
CA SER A 15 -8.34 -6.88 -13.96
C SER A 15 -7.53 -5.64 -13.58
N LEU A 16 -6.29 -5.57 -14.03
CA LEU A 16 -5.41 -4.40 -13.82
C LEU A 16 -5.62 -3.37 -14.95
N PRO A 17 -5.47 -2.06 -14.68
CA PRO A 17 -5.50 -1.04 -15.72
C PRO A 17 -4.44 -1.30 -16.81
N GLY A 18 -4.79 -1.13 -18.09
CA GLY A 18 -3.99 -1.61 -19.22
C GLY A 18 -2.59 -0.99 -19.36
N ASP A 19 -2.38 0.24 -18.88
CA ASP A 19 -1.11 0.95 -18.92
C ASP A 19 -0.27 0.79 -17.65
N ILE A 20 -0.85 0.24 -16.56
CA ILE A 20 -0.22 0.25 -15.23
C ILE A 20 1.09 -0.54 -15.21
N ALA A 21 1.15 -1.65 -15.95
CA ALA A 21 2.33 -2.52 -16.00
C ALA A 21 3.54 -1.87 -16.70
N THR A 22 3.30 -0.83 -17.51
CA THR A 22 4.36 -0.12 -18.24
C THR A 22 4.87 1.13 -17.54
N LYS A 23 4.21 1.57 -16.46
CA LYS A 23 4.64 2.74 -15.68
C LYS A 23 5.88 2.42 -14.85
N SER A 24 6.75 3.40 -14.66
CA SER A 24 7.76 3.35 -13.62
C SER A 24 7.11 3.57 -12.25
N PHE A 25 7.76 3.07 -11.20
CA PHE A 25 7.41 3.42 -9.82
C PHE A 25 7.36 4.95 -9.61
N TYR A 26 8.24 5.69 -10.28
CA TYR A 26 8.35 7.14 -10.14
C TYR A 26 7.29 7.94 -10.90
N ASP A 27 6.46 7.28 -11.72
CA ASP A 27 5.31 7.91 -12.40
C ASP A 27 4.04 7.86 -11.52
N LEU A 28 4.10 7.16 -10.40
CA LEU A 28 2.99 6.96 -9.49
C LEU A 28 2.80 8.15 -8.55
N LYS A 29 1.59 8.25 -8.02
CA LYS A 29 1.24 9.20 -6.96
C LYS A 29 0.22 8.60 -6.01
N ALA A 30 0.21 9.07 -4.77
CA ALA A 30 -0.74 8.63 -3.76
C ALA A 30 -1.36 9.84 -3.04
N LYS A 31 -2.68 9.81 -2.83
CA LYS A 31 -3.38 10.88 -2.09
C LYS A 31 -2.93 10.89 -0.63
N LEU A 32 -2.60 12.07 -0.11
CA LEU A 32 -2.36 12.28 1.31
C LEU A 32 -3.69 12.48 2.06
N PRO A 33 -3.76 12.19 3.38
CA PRO A 33 -4.93 12.45 4.21
C PRO A 33 -5.37 13.91 4.18
N GLY A 34 -6.69 14.13 4.26
CA GLY A 34 -7.29 15.47 4.24
C GLY A 34 -7.15 16.16 2.89
N SER A 35 -6.90 17.48 2.91
CA SER A 35 -6.75 18.32 1.71
C SER A 35 -5.28 18.57 1.33
N LYS A 36 -4.38 17.65 1.68
CA LYS A 36 -2.92 17.82 1.53
C LYS A 36 -2.40 17.54 0.11
N GLY A 37 -3.27 17.14 -0.82
CA GLY A 37 -2.89 16.81 -2.20
C GLY A 37 -2.34 15.40 -2.35
N ASP A 38 -1.38 15.23 -3.27
CA ASP A 38 -0.78 13.94 -3.63
C ASP A 38 0.72 13.92 -3.28
N LEU A 39 1.22 12.78 -2.79
CA LEU A 39 2.64 12.46 -2.75
C LEU A 39 3.05 11.94 -4.13
N ASP A 40 3.88 12.70 -4.83
CA ASP A 40 4.48 12.32 -6.11
C ASP A 40 5.68 11.40 -5.85
N PHE A 41 5.67 10.18 -6.41
CA PHE A 41 6.72 9.20 -6.12
C PHE A 41 8.06 9.55 -6.78
N SER A 42 8.08 10.48 -7.75
CA SER A 42 9.32 11.02 -8.29
C SER A 42 10.21 11.68 -7.23
N THR A 43 9.64 12.16 -6.12
CA THR A 43 10.41 12.71 -4.99
C THR A 43 11.13 11.64 -4.17
N LEU A 44 10.85 10.36 -4.41
CA LEU A 44 11.46 9.21 -3.73
C LEU A 44 12.63 8.61 -4.50
N LYS A 45 13.11 9.27 -5.57
CA LYS A 45 14.28 8.81 -6.33
C LYS A 45 15.51 8.65 -5.44
N GLY A 46 16.19 7.51 -5.58
CA GLY A 46 17.35 7.16 -4.77
C GLY A 46 17.02 6.75 -3.33
N LYS A 47 15.72 6.58 -3.01
CA LYS A 47 15.27 6.02 -1.73
C LYS A 47 14.87 4.56 -1.92
N VAL A 48 15.06 3.78 -0.87
CA VAL A 48 14.47 2.46 -0.74
C VAL A 48 13.07 2.65 -0.18
N VAL A 49 12.03 2.15 -0.84
CA VAL A 49 10.64 2.39 -0.43
C VAL A 49 9.98 1.11 0.04
N LEU A 50 9.41 1.17 1.23
CA LEU A 50 8.66 0.11 1.87
C LEU A 50 7.18 0.49 1.89
N ILE A 51 6.37 -0.19 1.09
CA ILE A 51 4.93 0.03 1.02
C ILE A 51 4.21 -1.00 1.89
N VAL A 52 3.32 -0.52 2.75
CA VAL A 52 2.59 -1.36 3.69
C VAL A 52 1.13 -0.99 3.64
N ASN A 53 0.23 -1.95 3.39
CA ASN A 53 -1.18 -1.73 3.72
C ASN A 53 -1.39 -1.87 5.23
N THR A 54 -2.13 -0.98 5.84
CA THR A 54 -2.28 -0.90 7.29
C THR A 54 -3.76 -0.84 7.72
N ALA A 55 -4.00 -1.14 9.00
CA ALA A 55 -5.30 -0.94 9.66
C ALA A 55 -5.13 -0.65 11.15
N SER A 56 -5.93 0.26 11.72
CA SER A 56 -5.84 0.68 13.13
C SER A 56 -6.38 -0.35 14.11
N LYS A 57 -7.42 -1.12 13.75
CA LYS A 57 -8.04 -2.14 14.61
C LYS A 57 -7.58 -3.56 14.30
N CYS A 58 -6.39 -3.71 13.72
CA CYS A 58 -5.84 -5.02 13.41
C CYS A 58 -5.24 -5.68 14.67
N GLY A 59 -5.34 -7.01 14.80
CA GLY A 59 -4.55 -7.75 15.80
C GLY A 59 -3.04 -7.58 15.64
N PHE A 60 -2.59 -7.12 14.47
CA PHE A 60 -1.21 -6.78 14.14
C PHE A 60 -0.89 -5.29 14.28
N THR A 61 -1.75 -4.46 14.88
CA THR A 61 -1.44 -3.04 15.17
C THR A 61 -0.08 -2.81 15.87
N PRO A 62 0.48 -3.73 16.71
CA PRO A 62 1.87 -3.61 17.18
C PRO A 62 2.94 -3.46 16.07
N GLN A 63 2.63 -3.85 14.82
CA GLN A 63 3.50 -3.67 13.66
C GLN A 63 3.85 -2.19 13.40
N TYR A 64 2.98 -1.25 13.75
CA TYR A 64 3.25 0.19 13.58
C TYR A 64 4.53 0.61 14.31
N ASN A 65 4.78 0.05 15.50
CA ASN A 65 5.98 0.37 16.27
C ASN A 65 7.25 -0.15 15.57
N GLY A 66 7.21 -1.38 15.04
CA GLY A 66 8.35 -1.94 14.29
C GLY A 66 8.61 -1.22 12.97
N LEU A 67 7.55 -0.82 12.26
CA LEU A 67 7.66 -0.02 11.04
C LEU A 67 8.23 1.37 11.33
N GLU A 68 7.80 1.98 12.43
CA GLU A 68 8.32 3.26 12.89
C GLU A 68 9.79 3.17 13.32
N GLU A 69 10.17 2.09 14.01
CA GLU A 69 11.56 1.81 14.37
C GLU A 69 12.44 1.63 13.12
N LEU A 70 11.97 0.89 12.11
CA LEU A 70 12.66 0.76 10.83
C LEU A 70 12.80 2.12 10.14
N HIS A 71 11.72 2.90 10.08
CA HIS A 71 11.73 4.21 9.45
C HIS A 71 12.74 5.16 10.11
N LYS A 72 12.76 5.21 11.44
CA LYS A 72 13.73 6.02 12.20
C LYS A 72 15.16 5.52 12.05
N THR A 73 15.38 4.20 12.12
CA THR A 73 16.72 3.60 12.11
C THR A 73 17.41 3.71 10.75
N TYR A 74 16.64 3.61 9.66
CA TYR A 74 17.16 3.58 8.29
C TYR A 74 16.75 4.80 7.44
N GLY A 75 15.96 5.73 7.98
CA GLY A 75 15.51 6.93 7.27
C GLY A 75 16.65 7.78 6.73
N ASP A 76 17.65 8.05 7.58
CA ASP A 76 18.87 8.78 7.19
C ASP A 76 19.73 8.01 6.18
N LYS A 77 19.56 6.69 6.10
CA LYS A 77 20.20 5.81 5.12
C LYS A 77 19.39 5.65 3.83
N GLY A 78 18.26 6.35 3.72
CA GLY A 78 17.43 6.40 2.51
C GLY A 78 16.22 5.47 2.51
N LEU A 79 15.85 4.83 3.62
CA LEU A 79 14.59 4.06 3.72
C LEU A 79 13.40 5.01 3.92
N VAL A 80 12.34 4.82 3.15
CA VAL A 80 11.05 5.51 3.34
C VAL A 80 9.95 4.46 3.48
N VAL A 81 9.20 4.53 4.59
CA VAL A 81 8.02 3.69 4.81
C VAL A 81 6.79 4.47 4.37
N LEU A 82 5.90 3.85 3.60
CA LEU A 82 4.63 4.43 3.15
C LEU A 82 3.48 3.54 3.61
N GLY A 83 2.64 4.07 4.50
CA GLY A 83 1.46 3.36 4.99
C GLY A 83 0.22 3.66 4.15
N PHE A 84 -0.52 2.62 3.78
CA PHE A 84 -1.77 2.69 3.02
C PHE A 84 -2.91 2.08 3.83
N PRO A 85 -3.67 2.90 4.59
CA PRO A 85 -4.83 2.41 5.32
C PRO A 85 -5.85 1.76 4.38
N SER A 86 -6.37 0.60 4.74
CA SER A 86 -7.44 -0.09 3.98
C SER A 86 -8.42 -0.80 4.92
N ASN A 87 -9.71 -0.69 4.59
CA ASN A 87 -10.79 -1.31 5.36
C ASN A 87 -11.25 -2.67 4.78
N GLU A 88 -10.62 -3.15 3.71
CA GLU A 88 -11.04 -4.36 2.98
C GLU A 88 -10.79 -5.66 3.76
N PHE A 89 -9.98 -5.61 4.81
CA PHE A 89 -9.58 -6.77 5.60
C PHE A 89 -10.37 -6.83 6.92
N GLY A 90 -11.57 -7.41 6.85
CA GLY A 90 -12.41 -7.63 8.04
C GLY A 90 -12.94 -6.35 8.70
N GLY A 91 -13.01 -5.22 7.97
CA GLY A 91 -13.57 -3.97 8.48
C GLY A 91 -12.73 -3.32 9.58
N GLN A 92 -11.42 -3.58 9.60
CA GLN A 92 -10.51 -3.17 10.68
C GLN A 92 -10.00 -1.73 10.57
N GLU A 93 -10.42 -0.97 9.56
CA GLU A 93 -10.09 0.44 9.37
C GLU A 93 -11.33 1.31 9.09
N PRO A 94 -12.32 1.34 10.01
CA PRO A 94 -13.60 2.00 9.76
C PRO A 94 -13.53 3.53 9.85
N GLY A 95 -12.50 4.09 10.50
CA GLY A 95 -12.36 5.54 10.77
C GLY A 95 -12.17 6.38 9.51
N SER A 96 -12.33 7.70 9.65
CA SER A 96 -11.99 8.65 8.58
C SER A 96 -10.47 8.77 8.40
N ASP A 97 -10.02 9.36 7.29
CA ASP A 97 -8.59 9.59 7.03
C ASP A 97 -7.90 10.34 8.20
N ASP A 98 -8.61 11.33 8.77
CA ASP A 98 -8.11 12.14 9.89
C ASP A 98 -8.09 11.35 11.20
N ASP A 99 -9.12 10.53 11.47
CA ASP A 99 -9.16 9.67 12.66
C ASP A 99 -8.03 8.65 12.64
N ILE A 100 -7.72 8.08 11.46
CA ILE A 100 -6.65 7.10 11.28
C ILE A 100 -5.29 7.76 11.53
N ALA A 101 -5.04 8.91 10.92
CA ALA A 101 -3.80 9.65 11.12
C ALA A 101 -3.60 10.00 12.60
N GLN A 102 -4.65 10.50 13.25
CA GLN A 102 -4.63 10.83 14.68
C GLN A 102 -4.39 9.59 15.53
N PHE A 103 -5.05 8.46 15.23
CA PHE A 103 -4.85 7.20 15.94
C PHE A 103 -3.40 6.73 15.86
N CYS A 104 -2.80 6.71 14.66
CA CYS A 104 -1.43 6.27 14.45
C CYS A 104 -0.42 7.18 15.15
N THR A 105 -0.60 8.50 15.11
CA THR A 105 0.31 9.43 15.80
C THR A 105 0.17 9.33 17.32
N LEU A 106 -1.05 9.37 17.86
CA LEU A 106 -1.26 9.40 19.31
C LEU A 106 -0.90 8.09 20.00
N ASN A 107 -1.17 6.94 19.38
CA ASN A 107 -1.01 5.64 20.03
C ASN A 107 0.33 4.95 19.69
N HIS A 108 0.95 5.30 18.56
CA HIS A 108 2.14 4.61 18.06
C HIS A 108 3.31 5.56 17.71
N GLY A 109 3.10 6.88 17.79
CA GLY A 109 4.16 7.84 17.45
C GLY A 109 4.65 7.73 16.01
N VAL A 110 3.79 7.29 15.10
CA VAL A 110 4.09 7.11 13.68
C VAL A 110 4.47 8.44 13.05
N THR A 111 5.65 8.48 12.44
CA THR A 111 6.19 9.65 11.72
C THR A 111 6.33 9.40 10.22
N PHE A 112 6.31 8.14 9.79
CA PHE A 112 6.32 7.83 8.36
C PHE A 112 5.02 8.30 7.67
N PRO A 113 5.07 8.67 6.38
CA PRO A 113 3.91 9.10 5.63
C PRO A 113 2.78 8.05 5.60
N LEU A 114 1.58 8.48 6.00
CA LEU A 114 0.32 7.75 5.78
C LEU A 114 -0.42 8.36 4.60
N MET A 115 -0.96 7.51 3.74
CA MET A 115 -1.82 7.90 2.62
C MET A 115 -3.28 7.94 3.05
N LYS A 116 -4.10 8.56 2.21
CA LYS A 116 -5.55 8.49 2.29
C LYS A 116 -6.00 7.02 2.23
N LYS A 117 -7.01 6.68 3.04
CA LYS A 117 -7.61 5.35 3.03
C LYS A 117 -8.12 5.02 1.63
N SER A 118 -7.79 3.83 1.13
CA SER A 118 -8.16 3.39 -0.21
C SER A 118 -8.35 1.88 -0.30
N GLU A 119 -9.03 1.43 -1.35
CA GLU A 119 -9.07 0.02 -1.73
C GLU A 119 -7.70 -0.38 -2.31
N VAL A 120 -7.24 -1.57 -1.94
CA VAL A 120 -6.03 -2.21 -2.47
C VAL A 120 -6.38 -3.39 -3.36
N ASN A 121 -7.61 -3.91 -3.29
CA ASN A 121 -8.15 -4.98 -4.11
C ASN A 121 -9.34 -4.50 -4.96
N GLY A 122 -9.82 -5.36 -5.87
CA GLY A 122 -11.03 -5.13 -6.64
C GLY A 122 -10.92 -4.01 -7.69
N LYS A 123 -12.08 -3.57 -8.18
CA LYS A 123 -12.17 -2.63 -9.32
C LYS A 123 -11.79 -1.20 -8.98
N ASN A 124 -11.88 -0.80 -7.72
CA ASN A 124 -11.51 0.56 -7.29
C ASN A 124 -10.17 0.59 -6.57
N MET A 125 -9.34 -0.45 -6.73
CA MET A 125 -7.99 -0.48 -6.16
C MET A 125 -7.21 0.77 -6.58
N ASN A 126 -6.41 1.30 -5.66
CA ASN A 126 -5.59 2.44 -5.97
C ASN A 126 -4.48 2.09 -6.98
N GLU A 127 -3.99 3.13 -7.66
CA GLU A 127 -3.00 3.01 -8.72
C GLU A 127 -1.70 2.34 -8.25
N VAL A 128 -1.25 2.64 -7.02
CA VAL A 128 -0.02 2.07 -6.44
C VAL A 128 -0.14 0.56 -6.27
N PHE A 129 -1.27 0.08 -5.75
CA PHE A 129 -1.50 -1.35 -5.55
C PHE A 129 -1.80 -2.09 -6.86
N ALA A 130 -2.44 -1.44 -7.83
CA ALA A 130 -2.54 -1.95 -9.19
C ALA A 130 -1.16 -2.12 -9.82
N TRP A 131 -0.28 -1.13 -9.66
CA TRP A 131 1.09 -1.18 -10.16
C TRP A 131 1.87 -2.31 -9.50
N LEU A 132 1.84 -2.39 -8.16
CA LEU A 132 2.51 -3.45 -7.41
C LEU A 132 2.05 -4.82 -7.91
N LYS A 133 0.75 -5.08 -8.01
CA LYS A 133 0.21 -6.36 -8.49
C LYS A 133 0.54 -6.69 -9.95
N SER A 134 0.86 -5.68 -10.77
CA SER A 134 1.31 -5.88 -12.15
C SER A 134 2.79 -6.26 -12.24
N GLN A 135 3.60 -5.97 -11.23
CA GLN A 135 5.02 -6.31 -11.23
C GLN A 135 5.21 -7.80 -11.05
N LYS A 136 6.14 -8.38 -11.83
CA LYS A 136 6.51 -9.79 -11.72
C LYS A 136 7.59 -9.94 -10.65
N GLY A 137 7.27 -10.56 -9.51
CA GLY A 137 8.26 -10.91 -8.50
C GLY A 137 7.72 -11.92 -7.48
N GLU A 138 8.57 -12.79 -6.94
CA GLU A 138 8.19 -13.81 -5.95
C GLU A 138 7.57 -13.23 -4.66
N ASN A 139 7.82 -11.94 -4.41
CA ASN A 139 7.33 -11.19 -3.24
C ASN A 139 6.25 -10.15 -3.60
N VAL A 140 5.84 -10.09 -4.87
CA VAL A 140 4.92 -9.07 -5.40
C VAL A 140 3.72 -9.75 -6.03
N GLY A 141 2.83 -10.24 -5.16
CA GLY A 141 1.67 -11.04 -5.52
C GLY A 141 1.27 -11.87 -4.31
N GLY A 142 -0.01 -11.92 -3.98
CA GLY A 142 -0.49 -12.65 -2.81
C GLY A 142 0.05 -14.08 -2.78
N LEU A 143 0.25 -14.62 -1.56
CA LEU A 143 0.70 -16.00 -1.35
C LEU A 143 0.00 -16.96 -2.33
N ALA A 144 0.83 -17.65 -3.12
CA ALA A 144 0.46 -18.66 -4.13
C ALA A 144 -0.21 -18.14 -5.43
N GLY A 145 0.40 -17.17 -6.12
CA GLY A 145 0.09 -16.89 -7.53
C GLY A 145 -1.24 -16.19 -7.79
N THR A 146 -1.86 -15.58 -6.76
CA THR A 146 -3.06 -14.74 -6.89
C THR A 146 -2.66 -13.27 -6.86
N THR A 147 -3.23 -12.42 -7.71
CA THR A 147 -2.97 -10.96 -7.68
C THR A 147 -3.67 -10.30 -6.49
N ALA A 148 -4.72 -10.91 -5.95
CA ALA A 148 -5.41 -10.40 -4.76
C ALA A 148 -4.49 -10.43 -3.52
N ILE A 149 -4.45 -9.30 -2.81
CA ILE A 149 -3.81 -9.20 -1.49
C ILE A 149 -4.77 -9.83 -0.50
N LYS A 150 -4.35 -10.92 0.14
CA LYS A 150 -5.19 -11.70 1.05
C LYS A 150 -5.18 -11.14 2.47
N TRP A 151 -4.13 -10.42 2.87
CA TRP A 151 -3.87 -9.91 4.23
C TRP A 151 -2.97 -8.66 4.22
N TYR A 152 -2.56 -8.13 5.37
CA TYR A 152 -1.56 -7.05 5.43
C TYR A 152 -0.21 -7.55 4.91
N VAL A 153 0.26 -6.95 3.82
CA VAL A 153 1.42 -7.36 3.03
C VAL A 153 2.45 -6.23 3.03
N LEU A 154 3.70 -6.63 3.21
CA LEU A 154 4.88 -5.80 3.07
C LEU A 154 5.40 -5.89 1.64
N LEU A 155 5.50 -4.76 0.94
CA LEU A 155 6.01 -4.70 -0.43
C LEU A 155 7.25 -3.81 -0.49
N PHE A 156 8.32 -4.34 -1.06
CA PHE A 156 9.63 -3.69 -1.12
C PHE A 156 9.95 -3.27 -2.56
N VAL A 157 10.28 -2.00 -2.76
CA VAL A 157 10.79 -1.50 -4.04
C VAL A 157 12.23 -1.01 -3.83
N SER A 158 13.18 -1.71 -4.46
CA SER A 158 14.60 -1.35 -4.47
C SER A 158 14.88 -0.39 -5.62
N SER A 159 15.64 0.68 -5.36
CA SER A 159 15.92 1.79 -6.27
C SER A 159 16.83 1.47 -7.47
N ASN A 160 16.91 0.21 -7.90
CA ASN A 160 17.72 -0.25 -9.04
C ASN A 160 16.86 -0.75 -10.23
N ILE A 161 15.61 -0.29 -10.33
CA ILE A 161 14.76 -0.49 -11.53
C ILE A 161 14.77 0.78 -12.36
#